data_AF-A0A2V7RTA3-F1
#
_entry.id   AF-A0A2V7RTA3-F1
#
_cell.length_a   1.000
_cell.length_b   1.000
_cell.length_c   1.000
_cell.angle_alpha   90.00
_cell.angle_beta   90.00
_cell.angle_gamma   90.00
#
_symmetry.space_group_name_H-M   'P 1'
#
loop_
_entity.id
_entity.type
_entity.pdbx_description
1 polymer ?
#
loop_
_entity_poly.entity_id
_entity_poly.type
_entity_poly.pdbx_seq_one_letter_code
_entity_poly.pdbx_strand_id
1 'polypeptide(L)'
;EREPIEQRKKALFWAGQSSADLDQLTALYDRIRSPEMKEQLIFVYAQRHESQALDALIRIARTEQDKDLRKKAIFWLGQSHDPRAAQVLLEIINQ
;
A
#
# COMPACT_ATOMS: atom_id res chain seq x y z
N GLU A 1 25.89 -4.81 -7.20
CA GLU A 1 24.75 -4.58 -8.11
C GLU A 1 23.46 -4.59 -7.31
N ARG A 2 22.37 -3.99 -7.79
CA ARG A 2 21.06 -4.13 -7.12
C ARG A 2 20.43 -5.45 -7.59
N GLU A 3 19.89 -6.22 -6.67
CA GLU A 3 19.15 -7.44 -7.01
C GLU A 3 18.05 -7.15 -8.06
N PRO A 4 17.75 -8.12 -8.95
CA PRO A 4 16.66 -8.00 -9.90
C PRO A 4 15.33 -7.64 -9.21
N ILE A 5 14.51 -6.83 -9.88
CA ILE A 5 13.27 -6.31 -9.29
C ILE A 5 12.34 -7.41 -8.78
N GLU A 6 12.25 -8.53 -9.50
CA GLU A 6 11.42 -9.67 -9.10
C GLU A 6 11.91 -10.35 -7.80
N GLN A 7 13.23 -10.39 -7.56
CA GLN A 7 13.75 -10.92 -6.30
C GLN A 7 13.44 -9.98 -5.14
N ARG A 8 13.55 -8.67 -5.38
CA ARG A 8 13.19 -7.64 -4.38
C ARG A 8 11.70 -7.65 -4.06
N LYS A 9 10.82 -7.88 -5.04
CA LYS A 9 9.38 -8.05 -4.82
C LYS A 9 9.08 -9.29 -3.98
N LYS A 10 9.72 -10.42 -4.26
CA LYS A 10 9.59 -11.64 -3.45
C LYS A 10 10.07 -11.41 -2.01
N ALA A 11 11.22 -10.76 -1.83
CA ALA A 11 11.72 -10.42 -0.50
C ALA A 11 10.74 -9.52 0.25
N LEU A 12 10.19 -8.49 -0.41
CA LEU A 12 9.20 -7.60 0.16
C LEU A 12 7.89 -8.33 0.52
N PHE A 13 7.43 -9.25 -0.34
CA PHE A 13 6.26 -10.07 -0.06
C PHE A 13 6.44 -10.87 1.23
N TRP A 14 7.55 -11.60 1.35
CA TRP A 14 7.83 -12.40 2.55
C TRP A 14 8.08 -11.55 3.78
N ALA A 15 8.71 -10.38 3.63
CA ALA A 15 8.82 -9.42 4.73
C ALA A 15 7.43 -8.99 5.22
N GLY A 16 6.52 -8.66 4.31
CA GLY A 16 5.13 -8.30 4.62
C GLY A 16 4.31 -9.43 5.26
N GLN A 17 4.62 -10.69 4.97
CA GLN A 17 3.99 -11.85 5.63
C GLN A 17 4.62 -12.20 6.99
N SER A 18 5.87 -11.78 7.20
CA SER A 18 6.56 -11.93 8.48
C SER A 18 6.15 -10.83 9.48
N SER A 19 6.70 -10.87 10.69
CA SER A 19 6.54 -9.82 11.70
C SER A 19 7.34 -8.55 11.39
N ALA A 20 7.56 -8.23 10.11
CA ALA A 20 8.21 -6.99 9.73
C ALA A 20 7.39 -5.80 10.24
N ASP A 21 8.11 -4.80 10.74
CA ASP A 21 7.53 -3.59 11.29
C ASP A 21 6.88 -2.77 10.17
N LEU A 22 5.60 -2.46 10.36
CA LEU A 22 4.81 -1.73 9.38
C LEU A 22 5.29 -0.29 9.22
N ASP A 23 5.83 0.33 10.28
CA ASP A 23 6.45 1.66 10.20
C ASP A 23 7.59 1.68 9.19
N GLN A 24 8.42 0.63 9.19
CA GLN A 24 9.52 0.50 8.25
C GLN A 24 9.01 0.30 6.82
N LEU A 25 7.95 -0.49 6.63
CA LEU A 25 7.35 -0.69 5.32
C LEU A 25 6.71 0.60 4.80
N THR A 26 6.04 1.39 5.64
CA THR A 26 5.48 2.69 5.27
C THR A 26 6.58 3.68 4.90
N ALA A 27 7.64 3.78 5.70
CA ALA A 27 8.80 4.63 5.38
C ALA A 27 9.50 4.18 4.08
N LEU A 28 9.49 2.88 3.77
CA LEU A 28 10.06 2.34 2.54
C LEU A 28 9.28 2.83 1.31
N TYR A 29 7.95 2.95 1.39
CA TYR A 29 7.12 3.44 0.29
C TYR A 29 7.54 4.84 -0.18
N ASP A 30 7.80 5.75 0.77
CA ASP A 30 8.15 7.13 0.47
C ASP A 30 9.57 7.27 -0.12
N ARG A 31 10.45 6.29 0.15
CA ARG A 31 11.83 6.28 -0.35
C ARG A 31 11.98 5.60 -1.71
N ILE A 32 11.10 4.65 -2.04
CA ILE A 32 11.16 3.90 -3.29
C ILE A 32 10.63 4.74 -4.44
N ARG A 33 11.41 4.79 -5.54
CA ARG A 33 11.01 5.46 -6.79
C ARG A 33 10.37 4.53 -7.83
N SER A 34 10.57 3.22 -7.71
CA SER A 34 10.02 2.25 -8.67
C SER A 34 8.51 2.08 -8.43
N PRO A 35 7.67 2.38 -9.43
CA PRO A 35 6.23 2.16 -9.32
C PRO A 35 5.88 0.70 -9.04
N GLU A 36 6.60 -0.25 -9.63
CA GLU A 36 6.36 -1.69 -9.44
C GLU A 36 6.62 -2.13 -8.00
N MET A 37 7.65 -1.57 -7.35
CA MET A 37 7.93 -1.84 -5.94
C MET A 37 6.93 -1.15 -5.01
N LYS A 38 6.48 0.07 -5.35
CA LYS A 38 5.41 0.76 -4.62
C LYS A 38 4.09 -0.01 -4.71
N GLU A 39 3.77 -0.55 -5.88
CA GLU A 39 2.62 -1.43 -6.06
C GLU A 39 2.71 -2.67 -5.16
N GLN A 40 3.88 -3.31 -5.10
CA GLN A 40 4.07 -4.46 -4.22
C GLN A 40 3.85 -4.09 -2.74
N LEU A 41 4.26 -2.88 -2.32
CA LEU A 41 3.99 -2.37 -0.96
C LEU A 41 2.48 -2.15 -0.72
N ILE A 42 1.76 -1.58 -1.69
CA ILE A 42 0.30 -1.43 -1.60
C ILE A 42 -0.37 -2.79 -1.41
N PHE A 43 0.07 -3.79 -2.18
CA PHE A 43 -0.42 -5.16 -2.01
C PHE A 43 -0.10 -5.71 -0.62
N VAL A 44 1.12 -5.51 -0.11
CA VAL A 44 1.49 -5.92 1.25
C VAL A 44 0.57 -5.27 2.29
N TYR A 45 0.33 -3.95 2.23
CA TYR A 45 -0.58 -3.28 3.17
C TYR A 45 -2.00 -3.86 3.12
N ALA A 46 -2.50 -4.25 1.95
CA ALA A 46 -3.82 -4.85 1.81
C ALA A 46 -3.94 -6.23 2.47
N GLN A 47 -2.83 -6.95 2.64
CA GLN A 47 -2.80 -8.26 3.31
C GLN A 47 -2.59 -8.14 4.82
N ARG A 48 -2.31 -6.95 5.34
CA ARG A 48 -2.09 -6.68 6.76
C ARG A 48 -3.41 -6.38 7.44
N HIS A 49 -3.59 -6.92 8.64
CA HIS A 49 -4.81 -6.73 9.43
C HIS A 49 -4.70 -5.56 10.41
N GLU A 50 -3.52 -4.96 10.56
CA GLU A 50 -3.30 -3.81 11.42
C GLU A 50 -4.01 -2.57 10.90
N SER A 51 -4.58 -1.77 11.80
CA SER A 51 -5.27 -0.51 11.47
C SER A 51 -4.38 0.46 10.69
N GLN A 52 -3.09 0.49 11.01
CA GLN A 52 -2.08 1.33 10.36
C GLN A 52 -1.89 0.96 8.88
N ALA A 53 -2.11 -0.29 8.48
CA ALA A 53 -1.97 -0.69 7.08
C ALA A 53 -3.08 -0.07 6.24
N LEU A 54 -4.29 0.00 6.81
CA LEU A 54 -5.39 0.74 6.20
C LEU A 54 -5.07 2.24 6.13
N ASP A 55 -4.50 2.82 7.19
CA ASP A 55 -4.12 4.24 7.20
C ASP A 55 -3.11 4.55 6.07
N ALA A 56 -2.17 3.64 5.81
CA ALA A 56 -1.25 3.74 4.68
C ALA A 56 -1.99 3.69 3.32
N LEU A 57 -2.94 2.78 3.14
CA LEU A 57 -3.78 2.71 1.92
C LEU A 57 -4.62 3.98 1.73
N ILE A 58 -5.21 4.51 2.80
CA ILE A 58 -5.99 5.76 2.78
C ILE A 58 -5.10 6.93 2.35
N ARG A 59 -3.90 7.04 2.91
CA ARG A 59 -2.93 8.07 2.53
C ARG A 59 -2.61 8.00 1.05
N ILE A 60 -2.27 6.82 0.54
CA ILE A 60 -1.92 6.61 -0.87
C ILE A 60 -3.11 6.95 -1.78
N ALA A 61 -4.32 6.52 -1.42
CA ALA A 61 -5.53 6.83 -2.18
C ALA A 61 -5.80 8.34 -2.30
N ARG A 62 -5.36 9.15 -1.32
CA ARG A 62 -5.56 10.61 -1.31
C ARG A 62 -4.42 11.40 -1.92
N THR A 63 -3.17 11.01 -1.68
CA THR A 63 -2.00 11.87 -1.96
C THR A 63 -1.10 11.37 -3.07
N GLU A 64 -1.24 10.11 -3.52
CA GLU A 64 -0.35 9.56 -4.54
C GLU A 64 -0.59 10.22 -5.90
N GLN A 65 0.50 10.73 -6.48
CA GLN A 65 0.50 11.45 -7.75
C GLN A 65 0.37 10.48 -8.92
N ASP A 66 1.01 9.31 -8.81
CA ASP A 66 0.86 8.24 -9.78
C ASP A 66 -0.59 7.72 -9.76
N LYS A 67 -1.28 7.89 -10.90
CA LYS A 67 -2.70 7.57 -11.03
C LYS A 67 -2.97 6.07 -10.88
N ASP A 68 -2.04 5.22 -11.32
CA ASP A 68 -2.25 3.77 -11.29
C ASP A 68 -1.97 3.21 -9.90
N LEU A 69 -0.99 3.75 -9.17
CA LEU A 69 -0.81 3.44 -7.75
C LEU A 69 -2.00 3.91 -6.91
N ARG A 70 -2.51 5.12 -7.17
CA ARG A 70 -3.70 5.64 -6.48
C ARG A 70 -4.94 4.76 -6.72
N LYS A 71 -5.18 4.33 -7.95
CA LYS A 71 -6.27 3.37 -8.28
C LYS A 71 -6.12 2.05 -7.53
N LYS A 72 -4.90 1.51 -7.42
CA LYS A 72 -4.65 0.25 -6.69
C LYS A 72 -4.96 0.40 -5.20
N ALA A 73 -4.58 1.51 -4.58
CA ALA A 73 -4.95 1.77 -3.20
C ALA A 73 -6.47 1.86 -3.02
N ILE A 74 -7.17 2.58 -3.90
CA ILE A 74 -8.65 2.67 -3.90
C ILE A 74 -9.29 1.27 -4.06
N PHE A 75 -8.77 0.45 -4.98
CA PHE A 75 -9.23 -0.93 -5.16
C PHE A 75 -9.13 -1.74 -3.87
N TRP A 76 -7.98 -1.71 -3.20
CA TRP A 76 -7.78 -2.44 -1.94
C TRP A 76 -8.59 -1.87 -0.78
N LEU A 77 -8.83 -0.55 -0.72
CA LEU A 77 -9.79 0.02 0.22
C LEU A 77 -11.20 -0.57 0.01
N GLY A 78 -11.62 -0.76 -1.24
CA GLY A 78 -12.90 -1.39 -1.54
C GLY A 78 -12.99 -2.88 -1.17
N GLN A 79 -11.86 -3.55 -0.99
CA GLN A 79 -11.79 -4.94 -0.50
C GLN A 79 -11.68 -5.02 1.04
N SER A 80 -11.44 -3.90 1.71
CA SER A 80 -11.32 -3.86 3.16
C SER A 80 -12.69 -4.00 3.83
N HIS A 81 -12.73 -4.77 4.90
CA HIS A 81 -13.91 -4.90 5.77
C HIS A 81 -13.94 -3.84 6.87
N ASP A 82 -12.93 -2.97 6.96
CA ASP A 82 -12.90 -1.87 7.91
C ASP A 82 -13.88 -0.76 7.47
N PRO A 83 -14.84 -0.35 8.31
CA PRO A 83 -15.84 0.66 7.95
C PRO A 83 -15.23 2.01 7.57
N ARG A 84 -14.01 2.33 8.05
CA ARG A 84 -13.28 3.54 7.66
C ARG A 84 -12.98 3.56 6.16
N ALA A 85 -12.79 2.40 5.53
CA ALA A 85 -12.52 2.33 4.10
C ALA A 85 -13.72 2.83 3.28
N ALA A 86 -14.93 2.41 3.62
CA ALA A 86 -16.16 2.86 2.97
C ALA A 86 -16.36 4.39 3.11
N GLN A 87 -16.11 4.92 4.31
CA GLN A 87 -16.19 6.36 4.57
C GLN A 87 -15.20 7.14 3.68
N VAL A 88 -13.95 6.68 3.57
CA VAL A 88 -12.94 7.31 2.71
C VAL A 88 -13.33 7.25 1.24
N LEU A 89 -13.88 6.13 0.76
CA LEU A 89 -14.34 6.01 -0.62
C LEU A 89 -15.48 6.99 -0.94
N LEU A 90 -16.44 7.15 0.00
CA LEU A 90 -17.51 8.15 -0.14
C LEU A 90 -16.97 9.57 -0.19
N GLU A 91 -15.95 9.90 0.60
CA GLU A 91 -15.32 11.22 0.55
C GLU A 91 -14.63 11.49 -0.79
N ILE A 92 -13.94 10.49 -1.35
CA ILE A 92 -13.27 10.61 -2.67
C ILE A 92 -14.29 10.85 -3.80
N ILE A 93 -15.48 10.26 -3.72
CA ILE A 93 -16.54 10.47 -4.71
C ILE A 93 -17.08 11.90 -4.68
N ASN A 94 -17.08 12.55 -3.51
CA ASN A 94 -17.68 13.88 -3.30
C ASN A 94 -16.66 15.04 -3.39
N GLN A 95 -15.41 14.77 -3.76
CA GLN A 95 -14.38 15.77 -4.04
C GLN A 95 -14.39 16.20 -5.50
#